data_AF-A0A6B4JJ89-F1
#
_entry.id   AF-A0A6B4JJ89-F1
#
_cell.length_a   1.000
_cell.length_b   1.000
_cell.length_c   1.000
_cell.angle_alpha   90.00
_cell.angle_beta   90.00
_cell.angle_gamma   90.00
#
_symmetry.space_group_name_H-M   'P 1'
#
loop_
_entity.id
_entity.type
_entity.pdbx_description
1 polymer ?
#
loop_
_entity_poly.entity_id
_entity_poly.type
_entity_poly.pdbx_seq_one_letter_code
_entity_poly.pdbx_strand_id
1 'polypeptide(L)'
;MDLQQVKDFLKIDYEDDDYLIQLFIEISKKYITNGFSNYDENNPTHKLFLLKAVKALYDNRDSNNDPVYLSIKLQESLGDEV
;
A
#
# COMPACT_ATOMS: atom_id res chain seq x y z
N MET A 1 2.68 6.60 9.90
CA MET A 1 1.92 7.24 8.81
C MET A 1 0.48 6.85 9.00
N ASP A 2 -0.33 7.85 9.30
CA ASP A 2 -1.74 7.69 9.62
C ASP A 2 -2.63 7.81 8.38
N LEU A 3 -3.91 7.50 8.55
CA LEU A 3 -4.92 7.56 7.50
C LEU A 3 -5.06 8.96 6.90
N GLN A 4 -5.06 10.00 7.74
CA GLN A 4 -5.25 11.38 7.30
C GLN A 4 -4.12 11.84 6.38
N GLN A 5 -2.86 11.54 6.72
CA GLN A 5 -1.70 11.84 5.89
C GLN A 5 -1.79 11.19 4.50
N VAL A 6 -2.35 10.00 4.42
CA VAL A 6 -2.56 9.28 3.16
C VAL A 6 -3.71 9.88 2.37
N LYS A 7 -4.84 10.20 3.02
CA LYS A 7 -5.98 10.89 2.40
C LYS A 7 -5.58 12.25 1.83
N ASP A 8 -4.80 13.03 2.57
CA ASP A 8 -4.27 14.32 2.13
C ASP A 8 -3.41 14.17 0.87
N PHE A 9 -2.60 13.10 0.79
CA PHE A 9 -1.79 12.78 -0.39
C PHE A 9 -2.65 12.37 -1.59
N LEU A 10 -3.69 11.55 -1.36
CA LEU A 10 -4.63 11.11 -2.40
C LEU A 10 -5.61 12.21 -2.83
N LYS A 11 -5.71 13.29 -2.05
CA LYS A 11 -6.70 14.37 -2.19
C LYS A 11 -8.14 13.87 -2.04
N ILE A 12 -8.37 13.04 -1.02
CA ILE A 12 -9.69 12.48 -0.67
C ILE A 12 -10.18 13.19 0.60
N ASP A 13 -11.33 13.85 0.50
CA ASP A 13 -11.94 14.63 1.57
C ASP A 13 -13.14 13.93 2.25
N TYR A 14 -13.68 12.88 1.65
CA TYR A 14 -14.77 12.06 2.17
C TYR A 14 -14.27 10.85 2.98
N GLU A 15 -15.17 10.23 3.75
CA GLU A 15 -14.85 9.14 4.68
C GLU A 15 -15.28 7.75 4.20
N ASP A 16 -16.07 7.66 3.12
CA ASP A 16 -16.64 6.41 2.61
C ASP A 16 -15.58 5.34 2.30
N ASP A 17 -14.39 5.78 1.87
CA ASP A 17 -13.27 4.90 1.51
C ASP A 17 -12.25 4.70 2.64
N ASP A 18 -12.48 5.23 3.84
CA ASP A 18 -11.50 5.19 4.93
C ASP A 18 -11.05 3.77 5.27
N TYR A 19 -12.01 2.84 5.33
CA TYR A 19 -11.72 1.43 5.55
C TYR A 19 -10.85 0.82 4.43
N LEU A 20 -11.17 1.16 3.17
CA LEU A 20 -10.43 0.65 2.01
C LEU A 20 -9.01 1.20 1.96
N ILE A 21 -8.85 2.50 2.23
CA ILE A 21 -7.53 3.16 2.29
C ILE A 21 -6.71 2.57 3.44
N GLN A 22 -7.33 2.33 4.60
CA GLN A 22 -6.67 1.68 5.73
C GLN A 22 -6.15 0.28 5.36
N LEU A 23 -6.96 -0.51 4.65
CA LEU A 23 -6.55 -1.82 4.15
C LEU A 23 -5.36 -1.71 3.18
N PHE A 24 -5.38 -0.75 2.25
CA PHE A 24 -4.25 -0.53 1.33
C PHE A 24 -2.98 -0.09 2.05
N ILE A 25 -3.08 0.68 3.14
CA ILE A 25 -1.93 1.04 3.98
C ILE A 25 -1.30 -0.22 4.59
N GLU A 26 -2.11 -1.12 5.16
CA GLU A 26 -1.63 -2.36 5.78
C GLU A 26 -0.97 -3.28 4.75
N ILE A 27 -1.64 -3.52 3.61
CA ILE A 27 -1.10 -4.33 2.51
C ILE A 27 0.23 -3.75 2.02
N SER A 28 0.30 -2.43 1.83
CA SER A 28 1.50 -1.77 1.33
C SER A 28 2.66 -1.81 2.34
N LYS A 29 2.39 -1.75 3.64
CA LYS A 29 3.41 -1.95 4.69
C LYS A 29 4.00 -3.37 4.63
N LYS A 30 3.15 -4.38 4.44
CA LYS A 30 3.57 -5.78 4.27
C LYS A 30 4.40 -5.95 2.99
N TYR A 31 3.93 -5.40 1.87
CA TYR A 31 4.62 -5.41 0.58
C TYR A 31 6.05 -4.87 0.66
N ILE A 32 6.24 -3.71 1.30
CA ILE A 32 7.55 -3.09 1.47
C ILE A 32 8.45 -3.94 2.38
N THR A 33 7.87 -4.47 3.46
CA THR A 33 8.58 -5.33 4.42
C THR A 33 9.12 -6.59 3.75
N ASN A 34 8.33 -7.21 2.88
CA ASN A 34 8.71 -8.42 2.15
C ASN A 34 9.73 -8.16 1.03
N GLY A 35 9.71 -6.98 0.40
CA GLY A 35 10.54 -6.68 -0.77
C GLY A 35 11.94 -6.12 -0.48
N PHE A 36 12.11 -5.39 0.63
CA PHE A 36 13.38 -4.68 0.91
C PHE A 36 13.93 -5.04 2.30
N SER A 37 13.17 -4.68 3.33
CA SER A 37 13.50 -4.78 4.76
C SER A 37 12.27 -4.29 5.55
N ASN A 38 12.22 -4.53 6.86
CA ASN A 38 11.15 -4.03 7.72
C ASN A 38 10.79 -2.57 7.44
N TYR A 39 9.49 -2.32 7.24
CA TYR A 39 8.98 -0.97 7.09
C TYR A 39 9.35 -0.12 8.32
N ASP A 40 9.87 1.08 8.07
CA ASP A 40 10.31 2.03 9.10
C ASP A 40 9.68 3.38 8.82
N GLU A 41 8.84 3.85 9.76
CA GLU A 41 8.18 5.15 9.64
C GLU A 41 9.14 6.33 9.73
N ASN A 42 10.37 6.16 10.22
CA ASN A 42 11.36 7.23 10.24
C ASN A 42 12.13 7.33 8.91
N ASN A 43 12.06 6.30 8.07
CA ASN A 43 12.73 6.28 6.78
C ASN A 43 11.87 7.00 5.71
N PRO A 44 12.35 8.12 5.14
CA PRO A 44 11.59 8.88 4.14
C PRO A 44 11.35 8.09 2.84
N THR A 45 12.25 7.19 2.46
CA THR A 45 12.10 6.32 1.30
C THR A 45 10.95 5.33 1.51
N HIS A 46 10.87 4.72 2.70
CA HIS A 46 9.79 3.80 3.04
C HIS A 46 8.42 4.51 3.06
N LYS A 47 8.36 5.72 3.62
CA LYS A 47 7.17 6.57 3.57
C LYS A 47 6.73 6.87 2.12
N LEU A 48 7.67 7.27 1.26
CA LEU A 48 7.36 7.55 -0.14
C LEU A 48 6.87 6.31 -0.88
N PHE A 49 7.48 5.15 -0.65
CA PHE A 49 7.05 3.89 -1.25
C PHE A 49 5.66 3.48 -0.77
N LEU A 50 5.36 3.68 0.51
CA LEU A 50 4.04 3.42 1.07
C LEU A 50 2.98 4.30 0.39
N LEU A 51 3.23 5.61 0.27
CA LEU A 51 2.30 6.52 -0.43
C LEU A 51 2.07 6.13 -1.90
N LYS A 52 3.14 5.78 -2.61
CA LYS A 52 3.04 5.35 -4.02
C LYS A 52 2.29 4.03 -4.19
N ALA A 53 2.52 3.06 -3.31
CA ALA A 53 1.84 1.77 -3.34
C ALA A 53 0.35 1.93 -3.04
N VAL A 54 0.00 2.67 -1.99
CA VAL A 54 -1.40 2.95 -1.64
C VAL A 54 -2.10 3.68 -2.79
N LYS A 55 -1.45 4.66 -3.41
CA LYS A 55 -2.01 5.35 -4.58
C LYS A 55 -2.23 4.42 -5.76
N ALA A 56 -1.27 3.56 -6.08
CA ALA A 56 -1.42 2.60 -7.18
C ALA A 56 -2.61 1.65 -6.93
N LEU A 57 -2.74 1.12 -5.72
CA LEU A 57 -3.86 0.27 -5.31
C LEU A 57 -5.20 1.01 -5.35
N TYR A 58 -5.24 2.26 -4.88
CA TYR A 58 -6.46 3.05 -4.82
C TYR A 58 -6.93 3.51 -6.21
N ASP A 59 -6.01 4.02 -7.04
CA ASP A 59 -6.30 4.46 -8.41
C ASP A 59 -6.75 3.29 -9.30
N ASN A 60 -6.26 2.09 -9.04
CA ASN A 60 -6.56 0.88 -9.81
C ASN A 60 -7.43 -0.13 -9.05
N ARG A 61 -8.22 0.31 -8.06
CA ARG A 61 -9.01 -0.59 -7.18
C ARG A 61 -10.00 -1.50 -7.94
N ASP A 62 -10.41 -1.09 -9.14
CA ASP A 62 -11.32 -1.85 -10.01
C ASP A 62 -10.57 -2.73 -11.04
N SER A 63 -9.23 -2.79 -10.98
CA SER A 63 -8.37 -3.47 -11.95
C SER A 63 -7.37 -4.41 -11.27
N ASN A 64 -7.30 -5.63 -11.79
CA ASN A 64 -6.33 -6.63 -11.33
C ASN A 64 -4.99 -6.61 -12.09
N ASN A 65 -4.81 -5.65 -13.01
CA ASN A 65 -3.63 -5.58 -13.88
C ASN A 65 -2.61 -4.52 -13.44
N ASP A 66 -2.80 -3.91 -12.27
CA ASP A 66 -1.84 -2.97 -11.72
C ASP A 66 -0.53 -3.69 -11.29
N PRO A 67 0.65 -3.18 -11.65
CA PRO A 67 1.93 -3.81 -11.30
C PRO A 67 2.16 -3.98 -9.79
N VAL A 68 1.68 -3.05 -8.95
CA VAL A 68 1.82 -3.17 -7.50
C VAL A 68 0.93 -4.30 -6.99
N TYR A 69 -0.34 -4.34 -7.42
CA TYR A 69 -1.25 -5.45 -7.10
C TYR A 69 -0.68 -6.81 -7.53
N LEU A 70 -0.17 -6.93 -8.76
CA LEU A 70 0.42 -8.16 -9.27
C LEU A 70 1.67 -8.58 -8.47
N SER A 71 2.50 -7.61 -8.08
CA SER A 71 3.69 -7.87 -7.25
C SER A 71 3.32 -8.39 -5.86
N ILE A 72 2.29 -7.79 -5.23
CA ILE A 72 1.76 -8.25 -3.95
C ILE A 72 1.24 -9.69 -4.08
N LYS A 73 0.42 -9.95 -5.08
CA LYS A 73 -0.13 -11.28 -5.33
C LYS A 73 0.96 -12.33 -5.53
N LEU A 74 2.02 -11.99 -6.27
CA LEU A 74 3.18 -12.87 -6.47
C LEU A 74 3.90 -13.12 -5.15
N GLN A 75 4.15 -12.10 -4.33
CA GLN A 75 4.79 -12.26 -3.02
C GLN A 75 3.97 -13.16 -2.08
N GLU A 76 2.64 -13.00 -2.03
CA GLU A 76 1.78 -13.89 -1.23
C GLU A 76 1.85 -15.33 -1.74
N SER A 77 1.80 -15.53 -3.07
CA SER A 77 1.88 -16.88 -3.66
C SER A 77 3.22 -17.57 -3.39
N LEU A 78 4.31 -16.81 -3.22
CA LEU A 78 5.64 -17.33 -2.89
C LEU A 78 5.85 -17.49 -1.38
N GLY A 79 5.09 -16.76 -0.56
CA GLY A 79 5.18 -16.80 0.91
C GLY A 79 4.45 -17.98 1.56
N ASP A 80 3.51 -18.60 0.84
CA ASP A 80 2.75 -19.78 1.29
C ASP A 80 3.51 -21.12 1.14
N GLU A 81 4.74 -21.12 0.60
CA GLU A 81 5.56 -22.33 0.41
C GLU A 81 6.53 -22.67 1.57
N VAL A 82 6.37 -22.08 2.77
CA VAL A 82 7.23 -22.35 3.94
C VAL A 82 6.46 -22.83 5.16
#